data_AF-A0A1H3Q9F0-F1
#
_entry.id   AF-A0A1H3Q9F0-F1
#
_cell.length_a   1.000
_cell.length_b   1.000
_cell.length_c   1.000
_cell.angle_alpha   90.00
_cell.angle_beta   90.00
_cell.angle_gamma   90.00
#
_symmetry.space_group_name_H-M   'P 1'
#
loop_
_entity.id
_entity.type
_entity.pdbx_description
1 polymer ?
#
loop_
_entity_poly.entity_id
_entity_poly.type
_entity_poly.pdbx_seq_one_letter_code
_entity_poly.pdbx_strand_id
1 'polypeptide(L)' 'MLTLYITRHGETLWNTQKKMQGWNDCELTEKGKKNARYLSARLKETTFHSVYSSPSKRAVSTTTLICSGRSILNSSLW' A
#
# COMPACT_ATOMS: atom_id res chain seq x y z
N MET A 1 17.30 -17.65 -1.84
CA MET A 1 16.83 -16.90 -3.04
C MET A 1 15.93 -15.78 -2.57
N LEU A 2 16.08 -14.56 -3.11
CA LEU A 2 15.27 -13.39 -2.74
C LEU A 2 14.09 -13.25 -3.71
N THR A 3 12.88 -13.09 -3.18
CA THR A 3 11.68 -12.75 -3.98
C THR A 3 11.19 -11.36 -3.58
N LEU A 4 11.12 -10.47 -4.56
CA LEU A 4 10.67 -9.09 -4.36
C LEU A 4 9.28 -8.89 -4.96
N TYR A 5 8.36 -8.37 -4.16
CA TYR A 5 7.04 -7.94 -4.60
C TYR A 5 7.00 -6.41 -4.64
N ILE A 6 6.58 -5.86 -5.77
CA ILE A 6 6.46 -4.41 -5.96
C ILE A 6 5.01 -4.09 -6.29
N THR A 7 4.45 -3.11 -5.59
CA THR A 7 3.11 -2.60 -5.86
C THR A 7 3.11 -1.09 -5.79
N ARG A 8 2.11 -0.47 -6.43
CA ARG A 8 1.85 0.96 -6.35
C ARG A 8 0.82 1.22 -5.25
N HIS A 9 0.86 2.41 -4.64
CA HIS A 9 -0.23 2.90 -3.80
C HIS A 9 -1.60 2.83 -4.52
N GLY A 10 -2.68 2.68 -3.77
CA GLY A 10 -4.04 2.69 -4.29
C GLY A 10 -4.41 4.03 -4.95
N GLU A 11 -5.50 4.03 -5.72
CA GLU A 11 -6.04 5.24 -6.35
C GLU A 11 -6.32 6.34 -5.31
N THR A 12 -5.96 7.58 -5.62
CA THR A 12 -6.16 8.78 -4.77
C THR A 12 -7.13 9.76 -5.43
N LEU A 13 -7.68 10.70 -4.67
CA LEU A 13 -8.57 11.74 -5.22
C LEU A 13 -7.86 12.59 -6.31
N TRP A 14 -6.55 12.81 -6.20
CA TRP A 14 -5.81 13.54 -7.24
C TRP A 14 -5.56 12.70 -8.50
N ASN A 15 -5.53 11.37 -8.39
CA ASN A 15 -5.50 10.53 -9.60
C ASN A 15 -6.79 10.66 -10.40
N THR A 16 -7.96 10.69 -9.73
CA THR A 16 -9.26 10.85 -10.43
C THR A 16 -9.38 12.23 -11.07
N GLN A 17 -8.74 13.25 -10.48
CA GLN A 17 -8.67 14.61 -11.01
C GLN A 17 -7.53 14.83 -12.02
N LYS A 18 -6.74 13.80 -12.34
CA LYS A 18 -5.54 13.89 -13.20
C LYS A 18 -4.52 14.96 -12.75
N LYS A 19 -4.41 15.20 -11.44
CA LYS A 19 -3.47 16.15 -10.83
C LYS A 19 -2.14 15.47 -10.46
N MET A 20 -1.04 16.17 -10.68
CA MET A 20 0.28 15.74 -10.21
C MET A 20 0.35 15.88 -8.68
N GLN A 21 0.83 14.83 -8.01
CA GLN A 21 0.97 14.80 -6.54
C GLN A 21 2.36 15.18 -6.07
N GLY A 22 3.41 14.68 -6.72
CA GLY A 22 4.78 14.81 -6.21
C GLY A 22 4.86 14.32 -4.75
N TRP A 23 5.36 15.18 -3.88
CA TRP A 23 5.50 14.93 -2.44
C TRP A 23 4.30 15.39 -1.61
N ASN A 24 3.31 16.04 -2.23
CA ASN A 24 2.07 16.38 -1.54
C ASN A 24 1.24 15.13 -1.27
N ASP A 25 0.47 15.18 -0.19
CA ASP A 25 -0.42 14.10 0.21
C ASP A 25 -1.84 14.30 -0.31
N CYS A 26 -2.48 13.17 -0.61
CA CYS A 26 -3.87 13.08 -0.96
C CYS A 26 -4.39 11.74 -0.46
N GLU A 27 -5.62 11.74 0.06
CA GLU A 27 -6.30 10.54 0.53
C GLU A 27 -6.55 9.53 -0.60
N LEU A 28 -6.58 8.26 -0.22
CA LEU A 28 -7.04 7.18 -1.10
C LEU A 28 -8.55 7.33 -1.35
N THR A 29 -8.98 7.05 -2.58
CA THR A 29 -10.40 6.87 -2.88
C THR A 29 -10.92 5.58 -2.23
N GLU A 30 -12.24 5.44 -2.09
CA GLU A 30 -12.82 4.17 -1.64
C GLU A 30 -12.48 3.00 -2.57
N LYS A 31 -12.37 3.27 -3.88
CA LYS A 31 -11.86 2.31 -4.87
C LYS A 31 -10.40 1.96 -4.60
N GLY A 32 -9.55 2.94 -4.30
CA GLY A 32 -8.16 2.73 -3.91
C GLY A 32 -8.03 1.83 -2.67
N LYS A 33 -8.81 2.11 -1.63
CA LYS A 33 -8.86 1.30 -0.40
C LYS A 33 -9.36 -0.12 -0.66
N LYS A 34 -10.41 -0.27 -1.48
CA LYS A 34 -10.96 -1.57 -1.89
C LYS A 34 -9.93 -2.41 -2.64
N ASN A 35 -9.19 -1.79 -3.57
CA ASN A 35 -8.12 -2.47 -4.31
C ASN A 35 -6.98 -2.93 -3.39
N ALA A 36 -6.59 -2.12 -2.40
CA ALA A 36 -5.58 -2.52 -1.42
C ALA A 36 -6.04 -3.74 -0.59
N ARG A 37 -7.31 -3.78 -0.18
CA ARG A 37 -7.90 -4.95 0.50
C ARG A 37 -7.94 -6.19 -0.38
N TYR A 38 -8.25 -6.05 -1.68
CA TYR A 38 -8.19 -7.17 -2.61
C TYR A 38 -6.77 -7.70 -2.81
N LEU A 39 -5.77 -6.82 -2.85
CA LEU A 39 -4.39 -7.24 -2.87
C LEU A 39 -3.99 -7.96 -1.57
N SER A 40 -4.47 -7.50 -0.41
CA SER A 40 -4.32 -8.21 0.85
C SER A 40 -4.86 -9.64 0.78
N ALA A 41 -6.10 -9.80 0.28
CA ALA A 41 -6.71 -11.12 0.14
C ALA A 41 -5.95 -12.02 -0.85
N ARG A 42 -5.48 -11.45 -1.97
CA ARG A 42 -4.71 -12.20 -2.98
C ARG A 42 -3.39 -12.73 -2.43
N LEU A 43 -2.74 -11.96 -1.56
CA LEU A 43 -1.43 -12.31 -1.02
C LEU A 43 -1.54 -13.10 0.30
N LYS A 44 -2.73 -13.58 0.69
CA LYS A 44 -2.98 -14.07 2.06
C LYS A 44 -2.05 -15.21 2.49
N GLU A 45 -1.69 -16.08 1.55
CA GLU A 45 -0.77 -17.21 1.78
C GLU A 45 0.72 -16.83 1.57
N THR A 46 1.00 -15.56 1.26
CA THR A 46 2.37 -15.07 1.05
C THR A 46 2.94 -14.54 2.36
N THR A 47 3.95 -15.21 2.88
CA THR A 47 4.74 -14.77 4.04
C THR A 47 5.71 -13.67 3.64
N PHE A 48 5.59 -12.50 4.27
CA PHE A 48 6.53 -11.40 4.08
C PHE A 48 7.49 -11.32 5.26
N HIS A 49 8.79 -11.41 4.98
CA HIS A 49 9.82 -11.22 6.00
C HIS A 49 9.94 -9.73 6.39
N SER A 50 9.75 -8.83 5.43
CA SER A 50 9.77 -7.38 5.66
C SER A 50 8.88 -6.69 4.63
N VAL A 51 8.32 -5.54 5.02
CA VAL A 51 7.51 -4.69 4.14
C VAL A 51 8.00 -3.25 4.26
N TYR A 52 8.20 -2.60 3.12
CA TYR A 52 8.67 -1.23 3.03
C TYR A 52 7.65 -0.38 2.26
N SER A 53 7.57 0.91 2.60
CA SER A 53 6.73 1.90 1.93
C SER A 53 7.52 3.21 1.75
N SER A 54 7.02 4.16 0.97
CA SER A 54 7.61 5.50 0.79
C SER A 54 6.88 6.57 1.60
N PRO A 55 7.54 7.63 2.14
CA PRO A 55 7.04 8.93 2.61
C PRO A 55 5.55 9.21 2.83
N SER A 56 4.82 8.98 1.75
CA SER A 56 3.54 9.57 1.47
C SER A 56 2.41 8.81 2.14
N LYS A 57 1.43 9.55 2.67
CA LYS A 57 0.25 8.99 3.33
C LYS A 57 -0.48 7.96 2.46
N ARG A 58 -0.59 8.20 1.15
CA ARG A 58 -1.20 7.25 0.20
C ARG A 58 -0.50 5.88 0.16
N ALA A 59 0.82 5.88 0.29
CA ALA A 59 1.63 4.65 0.27
C ALA A 59 1.52 3.93 1.62
N VAL A 60 1.62 4.66 2.75
CA VAL A 60 1.38 4.10 4.10
C VAL A 60 0.00 3.50 4.18
N SER A 61 -1.05 4.25 3.86
CA SER A 61 -2.44 3.77 3.93
C SER A 61 -2.67 2.53 3.07
N THR A 62 -2.03 2.45 1.89
CA THR A 62 -2.10 1.24 1.06
C THR A 62 -1.40 0.07 1.73
N THR A 63 -0.18 0.28 2.23
CA THR A 63 0.60 -0.75 2.92
C THR A 63 -0.13 -1.26 4.16
N THR A 64 -0.69 -0.38 4.99
CA THR A 64 -1.47 -0.73 6.19
C THR A 64 -2.66 -1.61 5.82
N LEU A 65 -3.40 -1.27 4.75
CA LEU A 65 -4.52 -2.09 4.29
C LEU A 65 -4.10 -3.46 3.76
N ILE A 66 -2.96 -3.55 3.07
CA ILE A 66 -2.40 -4.83 2.59
C ILE A 66 -1.95 -5.70 3.76
N CYS A 67 -1.33 -5.08 4.76
CA CYS A 67 -0.72 -5.75 5.90
C CYS A 67 -1.68 -6.04 7.05
N SER A 68 -2.91 -5.50 7.01
CA SER A 68 -3.92 -5.68 8.04
C SER A 68 -4.13 -7.17 8.37
N GLY A 69 -3.97 -7.53 9.65
CA GLY A 69 -4.16 -8.90 10.12
C GLY A 69 -3.02 -9.87 9.80
N ARG A 70 -1.85 -9.36 9.37
CA ARG A 70 -0.67 -10.20 9.10
C ARG A 70 0.37 -10.05 10.20
N SER A 71 1.02 -11.16 10.52
CA SER A 71 2.28 -11.13 11.27
C SER A 71 3.41 -10.75 10.31
N ILE A 72 4.07 -9.62 10.56
CA ILE A 72 5.24 -9.17 9.81
C ILE A 72 6.43 -9.25 10.77
N LEU A 73 7.48 -9.95 10.35
CA LEU A 73 8.66 -10.20 11.20
C LEU A 73 9.43 -8.90 11.51
N ASN A 74 9.47 -7.95 10.57
CA ASN A 74 10.00 -6.60 10.75
C ASN A 74 9.15 -5.59 9.97
N SER A 75 8.48 -4.67 10.67
CA SER A 75 7.75 -3.56 10.05
C SER A 75 8.37 -2.21 10.43
N SER A 76 9.09 -1.61 9.50
CA SER A 76 9.41 -0.17 9.54
C SER A 76 8.42 0.56 8.66
N LEU A 77 7.22 0.78 9.21
CA LEU A 77 6.32 1.83 8.76
C LEU A 77 6.91 3.10 9.39
N TRP A 78 7.81 3.77 8.66
CA TRP A 78 8.33 5.07 9.10
C TRP A 78 7.18 6.09 9.22
#